data_AF-A0A9Q1CNI6-F1
#
_entry.id   AF-A0A9Q1CNI6-F1
#
_cell.length_a   1.000
_cell.length_b   1.000
_cell.length_c   1.000
_cell.angle_alpha   90.00
_cell.angle_beta   90.00
_cell.angle_gamma   90.00
#
_symmetry.space_group_name_H-M   'P 1'
#
loop_
_entity.id
_entity.type
_entity.pdbx_description
1 polymer ?
#
loop_
_entity_poly.entity_id
_entity_poly.type
_entity_poly.pdbx_seq_one_letter_code
_entity_poly.pdbx_strand_id
1 'polypeptide(L)'
;MVSPSACPTKDFNRISLCLDIHAFTRRLRIAEWFRPQTPDTPTGNAKQSLKKSSWTPPNGRNKTLDAVISKTDKELGSFLTTSNNTSNNKRSNLSTGERKALKELIKDTAITIKPADKGGALVIMNTLNYINEAETQLKNEEFYRPLLPRKL
;
A
#
# COMPACT_ATOMS: atom_id res chain seq x y z
N MET A 1 6.01 -3.35 24.95
CA MET A 1 5.69 -4.65 24.30
C MET A 1 5.42 -4.34 22.83
N VAL A 2 6.35 -4.66 21.94
CA VAL A 2 6.23 -4.31 20.50
C VAL A 2 5.65 -5.53 19.79
N SER A 3 4.43 -5.41 19.28
CA SER A 3 3.79 -6.49 18.51
C SER A 3 4.55 -6.73 17.21
N PRO A 4 4.79 -7.99 16.80
CA PRO A 4 5.32 -8.26 15.48
C PRO A 4 4.25 -7.87 14.45
N SER A 5 4.57 -6.84 13.65
CA SER A 5 3.80 -6.49 12.46
C SER A 5 3.86 -7.66 11.48
N ALA A 6 2.84 -8.50 11.49
CA ALA A 6 2.62 -9.49 10.45
C ALA A 6 2.31 -8.75 9.15
N CYS A 7 3.36 -8.45 8.38
CA CYS A 7 3.23 -7.88 7.04
C CYS A 7 2.49 -8.90 6.17
N PRO A 8 1.30 -8.57 5.62
CA PRO A 8 0.69 -9.41 4.62
C PRO A 8 1.69 -9.52 3.46
N THR A 9 2.01 -10.73 3.04
CA THR A 9 2.68 -10.94 1.75
C THR A 9 1.68 -10.48 0.69
N LYS A 10 1.66 -9.18 0.37
CA LYS A 10 0.96 -8.71 -0.82
C LYS A 10 1.49 -9.54 -1.98
N ASP A 11 0.58 -10.05 -2.81
CA ASP A 11 0.98 -10.63 -4.08
C ASP A 11 1.90 -9.63 -4.78
N PHE A 12 3.06 -10.13 -5.19
CA PHE A 12 4.09 -9.30 -5.77
C PHE A 12 3.58 -8.75 -7.11
N ASN A 13 3.10 -7.51 -7.11
CA ASN A 13 2.59 -6.87 -8.31
C ASN A 13 3.74 -6.30 -9.14
N ARG A 14 4.06 -7.04 -10.19
CA ARG A 14 5.15 -6.74 -11.14
C ARG A 14 4.92 -5.43 -11.89
N ILE A 15 3.67 -5.15 -12.23
CA ILE A 15 3.27 -3.92 -12.92
C ILE A 15 3.49 -2.72 -11.98
N SER A 16 3.04 -2.84 -10.72
CA SER A 16 3.28 -1.82 -9.70
C SER A 16 4.77 -1.57 -9.52
N LEU A 17 5.59 -2.61 -9.42
CA LEU A 17 7.03 -2.44 -9.28
C LEU A 17 7.64 -1.70 -10.48
N CYS A 18 7.26 -2.07 -11.71
CA CYS A 18 7.75 -1.38 -12.91
C CYS A 18 7.38 0.11 -12.90
N LEU A 19 6.12 0.43 -12.54
CA LEU A 19 5.65 1.81 -12.40
C LEU A 19 6.39 2.56 -11.30
N ASP A 20 6.65 1.91 -10.16
CA ASP A 20 7.35 2.49 -9.02
C ASP A 20 8.82 2.80 -9.36
N ILE A 21 9.50 1.88 -10.04
CA ILE A 21 10.88 2.06 -10.53
C ILE A 21 10.91 3.18 -11.57
N HIS A 22 9.99 3.20 -12.54
CA HIS A 22 9.91 4.28 -13.52
C HIS A 22 9.64 5.65 -12.86
N ALA A 23 8.75 5.71 -11.87
CA ALA A 23 8.50 6.93 -11.10
C ALA A 23 9.74 7.36 -10.32
N PHE A 24 10.49 6.42 -9.76
CA PHE A 24 11.75 6.68 -9.05
C PHE A 24 12.84 7.24 -9.96
N THR A 25 13.12 6.60 -11.09
CA THR A 25 14.16 7.05 -12.04
C THR A 25 13.80 8.41 -12.64
N ARG A 26 12.52 8.65 -12.93
CA ARG A 26 12.00 9.97 -13.30
C ARG A 26 12.27 11.03 -12.24
N ARG A 27 12.01 10.74 -10.96
CA ARG A 27 12.30 11.68 -9.84
C ARG A 27 13.78 12.03 -9.77
N LEU A 28 14.67 11.05 -9.94
CA LEU A 28 16.12 11.29 -9.97
C LEU A 28 16.50 12.24 -11.10
N ARG A 29 15.95 12.04 -12.29
CA ARG A 29 16.20 12.93 -13.45
C ARG A 29 15.71 14.34 -13.22
N ILE A 30 14.50 14.50 -12.70
CA ILE A 30 13.95 15.83 -12.39
C ILE A 30 14.83 16.53 -11.34
N ALA A 31 15.23 15.82 -10.29
CA ALA A 31 16.09 16.36 -9.24
C ALA A 31 17.48 16.78 -9.76
N GLU A 32 18.06 16.00 -10.68
CA GLU A 32 19.33 16.34 -11.32
C GLU A 32 19.18 17.52 -12.28
N TRP A 33 18.13 17.54 -13.09
CA TRP A 33 17.88 18.57 -14.10
C TRP A 33 17.68 19.96 -13.51
N PHE A 34 16.93 20.03 -12.41
CA PHE A 34 16.65 21.27 -11.68
C PHE A 34 17.62 21.52 -10.52
N ARG A 35 18.75 20.79 -10.46
CA ARG A 35 19.78 21.07 -9.46
C ARG A 35 20.26 22.52 -9.63
N PRO A 36 20.14 23.37 -8.61
CA PRO A 36 20.65 24.75 -8.67
C PRO A 36 22.16 24.72 -8.94
N GLN A 37 22.61 25.51 -9.91
CA GLN A 37 24.03 25.67 -10.22
C GLN A 37 24.75 26.54 -9.18
N THR A 38 23.98 27.29 -8.37
CA THR A 38 24.47 28.15 -7.29
C THR A 38 23.58 28.00 -6.04
N PRO A 39 24.12 28.14 -4.82
CA PRO A 39 23.36 27.99 -3.57
C PRO A 39 22.25 29.04 -3.36
N ASP A 40 22.32 30.18 -4.04
CA ASP A 40 21.61 31.41 -3.62
C ASP A 40 20.36 31.76 -4.44
N THR A 41 19.81 30.85 -5.25
CA THR A 41 18.58 31.16 -6.01
C THR A 41 17.34 30.88 -5.15
N PRO A 42 16.57 31.90 -4.73
CA PRO A 42 15.38 31.68 -3.92
C PRO A 42 14.26 31.14 -4.81
N THR A 43 13.93 29.86 -4.63
CA THR A 43 12.81 29.24 -5.34
C THR A 43 11.50 29.75 -4.75
N GLY A 44 10.87 30.70 -5.43
CA GLY A 44 9.60 31.30 -5.04
C GLY A 44 8.48 30.26 -4.90
N ASN A 45 7.75 30.36 -3.78
CA ASN A 45 6.62 29.50 -3.46
C ASN A 45 5.39 29.85 -4.31
N ALA A 46 4.87 28.85 -5.02
CA ALA A 46 3.43 28.69 -5.20
C ALA A 46 3.13 27.19 -5.36
N LYS A 47 2.65 26.54 -4.30
CA LYS A 47 2.04 25.21 -4.41
C LYS A 47 0.66 25.37 -5.05
N GLN A 48 0.62 25.66 -6.34
CA GLN A 48 -0.59 25.49 -7.13
C GLN A 48 -0.78 23.98 -7.34
N SER A 49 -1.96 23.47 -7.02
CA SER A 49 -2.35 22.08 -7.26
C SER A 49 -2.52 21.86 -8.77
N LEU A 50 -1.41 21.82 -9.49
CA LEU A 50 -1.38 21.52 -10.91
C LEU A 50 -1.47 20.01 -11.12
N LYS A 51 -2.10 19.60 -12.23
CA LYS A 51 -2.04 18.21 -12.69
C LYS A 51 -0.57 17.78 -12.78
N LYS A 52 -0.24 16.59 -12.27
CA LYS A 52 1.12 16.05 -12.31
C LYS A 52 1.58 15.96 -13.76
N SER A 53 2.74 16.54 -14.08
CA SER A 53 3.31 16.46 -15.42
C SER A 53 3.73 15.03 -15.76
N SER A 54 3.68 14.66 -17.04
CA SER A 54 4.24 13.42 -17.60
C SER A 54 5.62 13.63 -18.24
N TRP A 55 6.13 14.86 -18.27
CA TRP A 55 7.41 15.20 -18.88
C TRP A 55 8.62 14.65 -18.09
N THR A 56 9.53 13.93 -18.75
CA THR A 56 10.77 13.41 -18.18
C THR A 56 11.96 14.05 -18.91
N PRO A 57 13.00 14.53 -18.20
CA PRO A 57 14.19 15.09 -18.84
C PRO A 57 14.89 14.11 -19.80
N PRO A 58 15.50 14.60 -20.89
CA PRO A 58 16.28 13.79 -21.81
C PRO A 58 17.54 13.23 -21.14
N ASN A 59 18.01 12.09 -21.63
CA ASN A 59 19.22 11.42 -21.17
C ASN A 59 20.47 12.17 -21.67
N GLY A 60 21.64 11.84 -21.13
CA GLY A 60 22.94 12.26 -21.65
C GLY A 60 23.59 13.44 -20.94
N ARG A 61 22.82 14.16 -20.08
CA ARG A 61 23.35 15.27 -19.26
C ARG A 61 24.29 14.77 -18.16
N ASN A 62 23.97 13.62 -17.56
CA ASN A 62 24.75 13.03 -16.48
C ASN A 62 24.98 11.53 -16.73
N LYS A 63 26.17 11.21 -17.24
CA LYS A 63 26.57 9.84 -17.60
C LYS A 63 26.49 8.87 -16.42
N THR A 64 26.82 9.34 -15.21
CA THR A 64 26.77 8.51 -13.99
C THR A 64 25.33 8.15 -13.63
N LEU A 65 24.43 9.13 -13.67
CA LEU A 65 23.00 8.91 -13.40
C LEU A 65 22.39 7.98 -14.45
N ASP A 66 22.72 8.18 -15.73
CA ASP A 66 22.24 7.31 -16.81
C ASP A 66 22.76 5.87 -16.67
N ALA A 67 24.01 5.69 -16.24
CA ALA A 67 24.57 4.37 -15.97
C ALA A 67 23.86 3.66 -14.81
N VAL A 68 23.55 4.38 -13.73
CA VAL A 68 22.82 3.83 -12.57
C VAL A 68 21.40 3.44 -12.95
N ILE A 69 20.68 4.30 -13.69
CA ILE A 69 19.32 3.99 -14.17
C ILE A 69 19.37 2.75 -15.09
N SER A 70 20.29 2.73 -16.05
CA SER A 70 20.45 1.60 -16.98
C SER A 70 20.79 0.29 -16.27
N LYS A 71 21.61 0.34 -15.22
CA LYS A 71 21.93 -0.82 -14.38
C LYS A 71 20.70 -1.29 -13.61
N THR A 72 19.95 -0.36 -13.01
CA THR A 72 18.71 -0.65 -12.27
C THR A 72 17.67 -1.32 -13.17
N ASP A 73 17.47 -0.82 -14.39
CA ASP A 73 16.53 -1.39 -15.35
C ASP A 73 16.94 -2.80 -15.79
N LYS A 74 18.24 -3.04 -15.97
CA LYS A 74 18.78 -4.38 -16.27
C LYS A 74 18.59 -5.36 -15.10
N GLU A 75 18.87 -4.91 -13.88
CA GLU A 75 18.66 -5.72 -12.67
C GLU A 75 17.18 -6.03 -12.47
N LEU A 76 16.29 -5.06 -12.70
CA LEU A 76 14.85 -5.28 -12.68
C LEU A 76 14.43 -6.31 -13.73
N GLY A 77 14.90 -6.20 -14.98
CA GLY A 77 14.61 -7.15 -16.05
C GLY A 77 15.07 -8.58 -15.71
N SER A 78 16.29 -8.71 -15.17
CA SER A 78 16.84 -9.99 -14.70
C SER A 78 16.04 -10.57 -13.53
N PHE A 79 15.71 -9.74 -12.54
CA PHE A 79 14.91 -10.13 -11.38
C PHE A 79 13.53 -10.62 -11.82
N LEU A 80 12.86 -9.90 -12.71
CA LEU A 80 11.56 -10.29 -13.24
C LEU A 80 11.67 -11.63 -13.99
N THR A 81 12.65 -11.78 -14.88
CA THR A 81 12.83 -13.04 -15.65
C THR A 81 13.12 -14.22 -14.73
N THR A 82 14.02 -14.06 -13.76
CA THR A 82 14.38 -15.09 -12.77
C THR A 82 13.22 -15.41 -11.82
N SER A 83 12.46 -14.39 -11.44
CA SER A 83 11.28 -14.52 -10.57
C SER A 83 10.15 -15.33 -11.24
N ASN A 84 10.04 -15.32 -12.57
CA ASN A 84 9.06 -16.16 -13.28
C ASN A 84 9.38 -17.66 -13.12
N ASN A 85 10.66 -18.03 -13.02
CA ASN A 85 11.11 -19.42 -12.89
C ASN A 85 11.12 -19.92 -11.44
N THR A 86 11.00 -19.03 -10.44
CA THR A 86 11.12 -19.36 -9.01
C THR A 86 9.81 -19.20 -8.23
N SER A 87 8.67 -18.99 -8.92
CA SER A 87 7.38 -18.61 -8.32
C SER A 87 6.78 -19.64 -7.36
N ASN A 88 7.29 -20.88 -7.31
CA ASN A 88 6.66 -21.96 -6.55
C ASN A 88 7.23 -22.20 -5.14
N ASN A 89 8.23 -21.44 -4.68
CA ASN A 89 8.92 -21.75 -3.43
C ASN A 89 8.93 -20.65 -2.36
N LYS A 90 7.99 -19.69 -2.43
CA LYS A 90 7.70 -18.87 -1.24
C LYS A 90 7.00 -19.75 -0.21
N ARG A 91 7.79 -20.32 0.71
CA ARG A 91 7.25 -21.05 1.86
C ARG A 91 6.33 -20.09 2.60
N SER A 92 5.12 -20.55 2.85
CA SER A 92 4.20 -19.79 3.67
C SER A 92 4.70 -19.74 5.09
N ASN A 93 4.51 -18.58 5.73
CA ASN A 93 4.76 -18.43 7.16
C ASN A 93 3.72 -19.16 8.02
N LEU A 94 2.70 -19.76 7.40
CA LEU A 94 1.71 -20.60 8.06
C LEU A 94 1.95 -22.06 7.68
N SER A 95 1.95 -22.92 8.69
CA SER A 95 1.88 -24.36 8.53
C SER A 95 0.58 -24.77 7.82
N THR A 96 0.54 -26.01 7.33
CA THR A 96 -0.67 -26.58 6.72
C THR A 96 -1.85 -26.57 7.69
N GLY A 97 -1.59 -26.86 8.98
CA GLY A 97 -2.59 -26.84 10.04
C GLY A 97 -3.16 -25.44 10.27
N GLU A 98 -2.29 -24.43 10.43
CA GLU A 98 -2.72 -23.04 10.61
C GLU A 98 -3.50 -22.52 9.40
N ARG A 99 -3.09 -22.88 8.19
CA ARG A 99 -3.82 -22.48 6.99
C ARG A 99 -5.20 -23.13 6.92
N LYS A 100 -5.31 -24.41 7.32
CA LYS A 100 -6.59 -25.10 7.40
C LYS A 100 -7.49 -24.44 8.46
N ALA A 101 -6.96 -24.22 9.65
CA ALA A 101 -7.66 -23.53 10.74
C ALA A 101 -8.12 -22.12 10.32
N LEU A 102 -7.28 -21.35 9.62
CA LEU A 102 -7.66 -20.03 9.11
C LEU A 102 -8.78 -20.11 8.07
N LYS A 103 -8.74 -21.10 7.16
CA LYS A 103 -9.82 -21.32 6.19
C LYS A 103 -11.13 -21.73 6.85
N GLU A 104 -11.06 -22.52 7.91
CA GLU A 104 -12.24 -22.92 8.69
C GLU A 104 -12.79 -21.72 9.47
N LEU A 105 -11.93 -20.95 10.13
CA LEU A 105 -12.30 -19.73 10.84
C LEU A 105 -12.98 -18.69 9.94
N ILE A 106 -12.48 -18.49 8.71
CA ILE A 106 -13.10 -17.56 7.74
C ILE A 106 -14.49 -18.03 7.28
N LYS A 107 -14.74 -19.34 7.27
CA LYS A 107 -16.01 -19.93 6.82
C LYS A 107 -17.07 -19.99 7.92
N ASP A 108 -16.68 -19.84 9.18
CA ASP A 108 -17.59 -19.87 10.31
C ASP A 108 -18.47 -18.61 10.34
N THR A 109 -19.76 -18.79 10.07
CA THR A 109 -20.75 -17.71 10.07
C THR A 109 -21.24 -17.33 11.46
N ALA A 110 -20.97 -18.15 12.47
CA ALA A 110 -21.32 -17.88 13.87
C ALA A 110 -20.41 -16.83 14.51
N ILE A 111 -19.30 -16.48 13.87
CA ILE A 111 -18.38 -15.43 14.31
C ILE A 111 -18.30 -14.28 13.30
N THR A 112 -18.11 -13.08 13.84
CA THR A 112 -17.86 -11.85 13.10
C THR A 112 -16.45 -11.39 13.42
N ILE A 113 -15.65 -11.18 12.36
CA ILE A 113 -14.27 -10.69 12.46
C ILE A 113 -14.22 -9.28 11.87
N LYS A 114 -13.75 -8.30 12.66
CA LYS A 114 -13.63 -6.89 12.26
C LYS A 114 -12.26 -6.33 12.66
N PRO A 115 -11.70 -5.34 11.95
CA PRO A 115 -10.54 -4.60 12.43
C PRO A 115 -10.88 -3.89 13.74
N ALA A 116 -9.95 -3.86 14.69
CA ALA A 116 -10.11 -3.06 15.89
C ALA A 116 -10.01 -1.56 15.53
N ASP A 117 -10.80 -0.74 16.21
CA ASP A 117 -10.85 0.72 16.02
C ASP A 117 -9.46 1.37 16.18
N LYS A 118 -8.76 0.98 17.26
CA LYS A 118 -7.35 1.28 17.44
C LYS A 118 -6.56 0.22 16.67
N GLY A 119 -6.12 0.58 15.47
CA GLY A 119 -5.48 -0.34 14.53
C GLY A 119 -4.34 -1.20 15.12
N GLY A 120 -4.01 -2.28 14.43
CA GLY A 120 -3.00 -3.26 14.88
C GLY A 120 -3.58 -4.48 15.60
N ALA A 121 -4.90 -4.55 15.76
CA ALA A 121 -5.60 -5.73 16.25
C ALA A 121 -6.86 -6.03 15.42
N LEU A 122 -7.42 -7.22 15.65
CA LEU A 122 -8.71 -7.67 15.12
C LEU A 122 -9.60 -8.08 16.30
N VAL A 123 -10.90 -7.89 16.14
CA VAL A 123 -11.93 -8.30 17.11
C VAL A 123 -12.66 -9.49 16.53
N ILE A 124 -12.79 -10.54 17.33
CA ILE A 124 -13.61 -11.73 17.02
C ILE A 124 -14.75 -11.75 18.02
N MET A 125 -15.98 -11.79 17.54
CA MET A 125 -17.17 -11.86 18.39
C MET A 125 -18.19 -12.82 17.80
N ASN A 126 -19.01 -13.45 18.64
CA ASN A 126 -20.17 -14.17 18.15
C ASN A 126 -21.08 -13.23 17.35
N THR A 127 -21.56 -13.66 16.19
CA THR A 127 -22.33 -12.84 15.26
C THR A 127 -23.64 -12.34 15.87
N LEU A 128 -24.35 -13.16 16.67
CA LEU A 128 -25.59 -12.73 17.32
C LEU A 128 -25.32 -11.64 18.36
N ASN A 129 -24.28 -11.83 19.18
CA ASN A 129 -23.89 -10.82 20.17
C ASN A 129 -23.45 -9.52 19.48
N TYR A 130 -22.74 -9.62 18.35
CA TYR A 130 -22.35 -8.45 17.54
C TYR A 130 -23.54 -7.66 17.04
N ILE A 131 -24.55 -8.34 16.50
CA ILE A 131 -25.77 -7.69 16.02
C ILE A 131 -26.52 -7.05 17.18
N ASN A 132 -26.74 -7.80 18.27
CA ASN A 132 -27.47 -7.30 19.44
C ASN A 132 -26.81 -6.06 20.07
N GLU A 133 -25.49 -6.09 20.22
CA GLU A 133 -24.74 -4.97 20.78
C GLU A 133 -24.80 -3.76 19.83
N ALA A 134 -24.60 -3.97 18.53
CA ALA A 134 -24.71 -2.90 17.53
C ALA A 134 -26.09 -2.24 17.53
N GLU A 135 -27.16 -3.03 17.58
CA GLU A 135 -28.52 -2.49 17.68
C GLU A 135 -28.77 -1.73 18.98
N THR A 136 -28.26 -2.24 20.10
CA THR A 136 -28.40 -1.60 21.42
C THR A 136 -27.72 -0.23 21.43
N GLN A 137 -26.51 -0.14 20.88
CA GLN A 137 -25.78 1.13 20.76
C GLN A 137 -26.49 2.10 19.80
N LEU A 138 -26.97 1.63 18.65
CA LEU A 138 -27.67 2.47 17.67
C LEU A 138 -29.02 3.00 18.17
N LYS A 139 -29.68 2.28 19.08
CA LYS A 139 -30.92 2.72 19.76
C LYS A 139 -30.67 3.75 20.86
N ASN A 140 -29.41 3.98 21.25
CA ASN A 140 -29.10 4.95 22.28
C ASN A 140 -29.21 6.38 21.74
N GLU A 141 -30.31 7.05 22.08
CA GLU A 141 -30.62 8.43 21.66
C GLU A 141 -29.73 9.51 22.31
N GLU A 142 -28.94 9.17 23.33
CA GLU A 142 -27.92 10.05 23.90
C GLU A 142 -26.82 10.34 22.88
N PHE A 143 -26.42 9.32 22.09
CA PHE A 143 -25.30 9.41 21.16
C PHE A 143 -25.72 9.43 19.68
N TYR A 144 -26.84 8.80 19.33
CA TYR A 144 -27.27 8.66 17.93
C TYR A 144 -28.71 9.16 17.73
N ARG A 145 -28.99 9.77 16.58
CA ARG A 145 -30.35 10.16 16.19
C ARG A 145 -30.65 9.71 14.76
N PRO A 146 -31.88 9.25 14.47
CA PRO A 146 -32.28 8.94 13.10
C PRO A 146 -32.18 10.17 12.20
N LEU A 147 -31.68 9.99 10.99
CA LEU A 147 -31.68 11.04 9.98
C LEU A 147 -33.12 11.24 9.48
N LEU A 148 -33.54 12.50 9.35
CA LEU A 148 -34.80 12.81 8.69
C LEU A 148 -34.76 12.37 7.22
N PRO A 149 -35.88 11.88 6.66
CA PRO A 149 -35.94 11.51 5.26
C PRO A 149 -35.50 12.69 4.39
N ARG A 150 -34.59 12.43 3.45
CA ARG A 150 -34.19 13.45 2.47
C ARG A 150 -35.43 13.82 1.66
N LYS A 151 -35.88 15.08 1.75
CA LYS A 151 -36.91 15.60 0.85
C LYS A 151 -36.37 15.52 -0.58
N LEU A 152 -37.05 14.74 -1.42
CA LEU A 152 -36.80 14.67 -2.85
C LEU A 152 -37.26 15.96 -3.53
#